data_AF-A0A366SPI3-F1
#
_entry.id   AF-A0A366SPI3-F1
#
_cell.length_a   1.000
_cell.length_b   1.000
_cell.length_c   1.000
_cell.angle_alpha   90.00
_cell.angle_beta   90.00
_cell.angle_gamma   90.00
#
_symmetry.space_group_name_H-M   'P 1'
#
loop_
_entity.id
_entity.type
_entity.pdbx_description
1 polymer ?
#
loop_
_entity_poly.entity_id
_entity_poly.type
_entity_poly.pdbx_seq_one_letter_code
_entity_poly.pdbx_strand_id
1 'polypeptide(L)'
;MRPKKWSLYLYLIILLGNIGFLTIKHELHLVNLSDTLFLSMLPFLIIAVFLWILSSGVFDFFHYSMKKAFKKLKEDDLSLSQASKGSSRFFFEISGLLLLTSVLCLLFSGYF
;
A
#
# COMPACT_ATOMS: atom_id res chain seq x y z
N MET A 1 1.86 -18.43 1.17
CA MET A 1 1.54 -17.93 -0.19
C MET A 1 2.71 -17.08 -0.64
N ARG A 2 3.30 -17.36 -1.81
CA ARG A 2 4.52 -16.67 -2.27
C ARG A 2 4.16 -15.22 -2.65
N PRO A 3 4.91 -14.21 -2.20
CA PRO A 3 4.71 -12.84 -2.69
C PRO A 3 4.79 -12.86 -4.21
N LYS A 4 3.85 -12.18 -4.89
CA LYS A 4 3.94 -12.01 -6.34
C LYS A 4 5.27 -11.31 -6.61
N LYS A 5 6.17 -11.91 -7.40
CA LYS A 5 7.54 -11.39 -7.65
C LYS A 5 7.56 -9.88 -7.95
N TRP A 6 6.50 -9.37 -8.57
CA TRP A 6 6.23 -7.95 -8.85
C TRP A 6 6.25 -7.02 -7.63
N SER A 7 5.71 -7.44 -6.48
CA SER A 7 5.69 -6.63 -5.25
C SER A 7 7.12 -6.36 -4.75
N LEU A 8 7.97 -7.39 -4.80
CA LEU A 8 9.37 -7.29 -4.42
C LEU A 8 10.17 -6.39 -5.37
N TYR A 9 9.94 -6.50 -6.69
CA TYR A 9 10.61 -5.61 -7.65
C TYR A 9 10.25 -4.15 -7.44
N LEU A 10 8.97 -3.82 -7.21
CA LEU A 10 8.56 -2.44 -6.92
C LEU A 10 9.17 -1.93 -5.62
N TYR A 11 9.16 -2.74 -4.57
CA TYR A 11 9.82 -2.42 -3.31
C TYR A 11 11.32 -2.10 -3.53
N LEU A 12 12.05 -2.94 -4.27
CA LEU A 12 13.47 -2.74 -4.56
C LEU A 12 13.73 -1.45 -5.36
N ILE A 13 12.88 -1.15 -6.34
CA ILE A 13 12.97 0.08 -7.15
C ILE A 13 12.79 1.31 -6.26
N ILE A 14 11.78 1.31 -5.37
CA ILE A 14 11.51 2.44 -4.46
C ILE A 14 12.66 2.61 -3.46
N LEU A 15 13.21 1.50 -2.96
CA LEU A 15 14.35 1.52 -2.04
C LEU A 15 15.59 2.11 -2.73
N LEU A 16 15.94 1.62 -3.93
CA LEU A 16 17.06 2.18 -4.70
C LEU A 16 16.84 3.66 -5.04
N GLY A 17 15.61 4.05 -5.37
CA GLY A 17 15.25 5.43 -5.65
C GLY A 17 15.48 6.35 -4.45
N ASN A 18 15.08 5.92 -3.26
CA ASN A 18 15.30 6.68 -2.03
C ASN A 18 16.79 6.78 -1.69
N ILE A 19 17.55 5.68 -1.80
CA ILE A 19 19.01 5.70 -1.59
C ILE A 19 19.67 6.66 -2.58
N GLY A 20 19.37 6.54 -3.88
CA GLY A 20 19.94 7.41 -4.91
C GLY A 20 19.64 8.89 -4.68
N PHE A 21 18.40 9.23 -4.31
CA PHE A 21 17.99 10.59 -3.97
C PHE A 21 18.79 11.15 -2.79
N LEU A 22 18.99 10.34 -1.75
CA LEU A 22 19.69 10.73 -0.54
C LEU A 22 21.22 10.84 -0.77
N THR A 23 21.78 10.02 -1.66
CA THR A 23 23.18 10.11 -2.12
C THR A 23 23.45 11.43 -2.83
N ILE A 24 22.54 11.85 -3.72
CA ILE A 24 22.66 13.14 -4.45
C ILE A 24 22.62 14.32 -3.47
N LYS A 25 21.87 14.21 -2.38
CA LYS A 25 21.79 15.24 -1.34
C LYS A 25 22.98 15.23 -0.36
N HIS A 26 23.89 14.27 -0.45
CA HIS A 26 24.98 14.06 0.52
C HIS A 26 24.51 13.87 1.98
N GLU A 27 23.23 13.50 2.19
CA GLU A 27 22.61 13.33 3.51
C GLU A 27 22.37 11.85 3.81
N LEU A 28 23.33 10.99 3.45
CA LEU A 28 23.26 9.55 3.68
C LEU A 28 23.45 9.19 5.16
N HIS A 29 22.44 9.52 5.95
CA HIS A 29 22.30 9.07 7.33
C HIS A 29 21.16 8.05 7.44
N LEU A 30 21.33 7.08 8.35
CA LEU A 30 20.33 6.04 8.62
C LEU A 30 18.98 6.64 9.06
N VAL A 31 19.00 7.74 9.80
CA VAL A 31 17.78 8.48 10.19
C VAL A 31 17.06 9.03 8.96
N ASN A 32 17.78 9.76 8.10
CA ASN A 32 17.18 10.37 6.90
C ASN A 32 16.68 9.29 5.91
N LEU A 33 17.34 8.13 5.85
CA LEU A 33 16.87 7.00 5.07
C LEU A 33 15.59 6.39 5.66
N SER A 34 15.50 6.26 6.98
CA SER A 34 14.29 5.82 7.67
C SER A 34 13.11 6.75 7.38
N ASP A 35 13.32 8.06 7.51
CA ASP A 35 12.26 9.07 7.35
C ASP A 35 11.75 9.11 5.91
N THR A 36 12.65 9.06 4.93
CA THR A 36 12.27 9.06 3.50
C THR A 36 11.57 7.78 3.08
N LEU A 37 11.98 6.62 3.61
CA LEU A 37 11.27 5.35 3.41
C LEU A 37 9.87 5.37 4.06
N PHE A 38 9.74 5.94 5.26
CA PHE A 38 8.46 6.10 5.94
C PHE A 38 7.51 7.01 5.15
N LEU A 39 8.01 8.15 4.69
CA LEU A 39 7.26 9.08 3.82
C LEU A 39 6.83 8.43 2.50
N SER A 40 7.71 7.62 1.91
CA SER A 40 7.42 6.88 0.68
C SER A 40 6.36 5.79 0.88
N MET A 41 6.24 5.22 2.08
CA MET A 41 5.30 4.14 2.42
C MET A 41 3.85 4.62 2.57
N LEU A 42 3.65 5.83 3.09
CA LEU A 42 2.34 6.46 3.34
C LEU A 42 1.34 6.37 2.16
N PRO A 43 1.66 6.80 0.93
CA PRO A 43 0.71 6.72 -0.18
C PRO A 43 0.30 5.28 -0.49
N PHE A 44 1.21 4.31 -0.40
CA PHE A 44 0.90 2.90 -0.62
C PHE A 44 0.00 2.36 0.49
N LEU A 45 0.23 2.74 1.74
CA LEU A 45 -0.61 2.34 2.87
C LEU A 45 -2.03 2.88 2.73
N ILE A 46 -2.18 4.16 2.36
CA ILE A 46 -3.49 4.79 2.14
C ILE A 46 -4.26 4.02 1.06
N ILE A 47 -3.62 3.72 -0.07
CA ILE A 47 -4.22 2.95 -1.16
C ILE A 47 -4.56 1.53 -0.69
N ALA A 48 -3.68 0.87 0.07
CA ALA A 48 -3.89 -0.47 0.59
C ALA A 48 -5.13 -0.55 1.48
N VAL A 49 -5.24 0.37 2.44
CA VAL A 49 -6.37 0.48 3.37
C VAL A 49 -7.66 0.79 2.61
N PHE A 50 -7.61 1.74 1.68
CA PHE A 50 -8.76 2.10 0.85
C PHE A 50 -9.27 0.92 0.03
N LEU A 51 -8.38 0.20 -0.66
CA LEU A 51 -8.74 -0.99 -1.42
C LEU A 51 -9.24 -2.12 -0.53
N TRP A 52 -8.72 -2.24 0.69
CA TRP A 52 -9.20 -3.24 1.66
C TRP A 52 -10.62 -2.93 2.12
N ILE A 53 -10.92 -1.66 2.41
CA ILE A 53 -12.28 -1.20 2.73
C ILE A 53 -13.21 -1.47 1.54
N LEU A 54 -12.79 -1.18 0.30
CA LEU A 54 -13.56 -1.51 -0.90
C LEU A 54 -13.80 -3.03 -1.05
N SER A 55 -12.76 -3.84 -0.82
CA SER A 55 -12.84 -5.29 -0.92
C SER A 55 -13.70 -5.92 0.19
N SER A 56 -13.90 -5.25 1.33
CA SER A 56 -14.67 -5.76 2.46
C SER A 56 -16.16 -5.95 2.19
N GLY A 57 -16.67 -5.40 1.08
CA GLY A 57 -18.10 -5.47 0.71
C GLY A 57 -18.94 -4.31 1.26
N VAL A 58 -18.34 -3.36 1.99
CA VAL A 58 -19.01 -2.12 2.43
C VAL A 58 -19.62 -1.37 1.25
N PHE A 59 -18.87 -1.19 0.16
CA PHE A 59 -19.36 -0.52 -1.05
C PHE A 59 -20.44 -1.31 -1.78
N ASP A 60 -20.39 -2.64 -1.77
CA ASP A 60 -21.44 -3.47 -2.34
C ASP A 60 -22.75 -3.34 -1.53
N PHE A 61 -22.65 -3.20 -0.21
CA PHE A 61 -23.80 -2.94 0.65
C PHE A 61 -24.39 -1.53 0.42
N PHE A 62 -23.54 -0.51 0.23
CA PHE A 62 -23.99 0.83 -0.17
C PHE A 62 -24.69 0.81 -1.52
N HIS A 63 -24.11 0.13 -2.53
CA HIS A 63 -24.74 -0.04 -3.83
C HIS A 63 -26.07 -0.78 -3.74
N TYR A 64 -26.14 -1.88 -2.97
CA TYR A 64 -27.39 -2.61 -2.72
C TYR A 64 -28.44 -1.71 -2.05
N SER A 65 -28.07 -0.98 -0.99
CA SER A 65 -28.95 -0.07 -0.26
C SER A 65 -29.48 1.04 -1.18
N MET A 66 -28.62 1.64 -2.01
CA MET A 66 -29.00 2.70 -2.94
C MET A 66 -29.89 2.15 -4.07
N LYS A 67 -29.57 0.99 -4.65
CA LYS A 67 -30.39 0.35 -5.69
C LYS A 67 -31.78 -0.02 -5.16
N LYS A 68 -31.86 -0.47 -3.89
CA LYS A 68 -33.12 -0.72 -3.18
C LYS A 68 -33.92 0.55 -2.94
N ALA A 69 -33.27 1.66 -2.56
CA ALA A 69 -33.93 2.96 -2.39
C ALA A 69 -34.46 3.54 -3.71
N PHE A 70 -33.75 3.33 -4.82
CA PHE A 70 -34.10 3.88 -6.14
C PHE A 70 -34.94 2.94 -7.04
N LYS A 71 -35.43 1.80 -6.55
CA LYS A 71 -36.26 0.81 -7.27
C LYS A 71 -35.75 0.42 -8.68
N LYS A 72 -34.45 0.58 -8.94
CA LYS A 72 -33.85 0.32 -10.26
C LYS A 72 -33.32 -1.12 -10.30
N LEU A 73 -34.22 -2.08 -10.45
CA LEU A 73 -33.87 -3.49 -10.59
C LEU A 73 -33.71 -3.84 -12.08
N LYS A 74 -32.49 -3.74 -12.59
CA LYS A 74 -32.06 -4.60 -13.69
C LYS A 74 -30.54 -4.83 -13.70
N GLU A 75 -30.25 -6.08 -14.05
CA GLU A 75 -29.06 -6.73 -14.62
C GLU A 75 -27.71 -6.69 -13.86
N ASP A 76 -27.21 -7.92 -13.65
CA ASP A 76 -25.84 -8.41 -13.42
C ASP A 76 -24.76 -7.36 -13.12
N ASP A 77 -24.79 -6.83 -11.89
CA ASP A 77 -23.71 -5.99 -11.40
C ASP A 77 -22.53 -6.88 -10.99
N LEU A 78 -21.43 -6.78 -11.75
CA LEU A 78 -20.11 -7.22 -11.31
C LEU A 78 -19.80 -6.56 -9.96
N SER A 79 -19.82 -7.36 -8.88
CA SER A 79 -19.54 -6.84 -7.53
C SER A 79 -18.19 -6.13 -7.49
N LEU A 80 -18.19 -4.88 -7.01
CA LEU A 80 -16.98 -4.07 -6.93
C LEU A 80 -15.99 -4.71 -5.93
N SER A 81 -16.51 -5.43 -4.94
CA SER A 81 -15.70 -6.28 -4.06
C SER A 81 -14.90 -7.33 -4.83
N GLN A 82 -15.47 -7.99 -5.85
CA GLN A 82 -14.73 -8.98 -6.64
C GLN A 82 -13.59 -8.35 -7.45
N ALA A 83 -13.78 -7.15 -8.01
CA ALA A 83 -12.73 -6.44 -8.73
C ALA A 83 -11.58 -5.98 -7.82
N SER A 84 -11.87 -5.65 -6.56
CA SER A 84 -10.86 -5.27 -5.56
C SER A 84 -10.23 -6.47 -4.83
N LYS A 85 -10.86 -7.66 -4.91
CA LYS A 85 -10.44 -8.87 -4.19
C LYS A 85 -9.06 -9.35 -4.65
N GLY A 86 -8.04 -8.98 -3.88
CA GLY A 86 -6.64 -9.37 -4.11
C GLY A 86 -5.71 -8.22 -4.47
N SER A 87 -6.23 -7.07 -4.93
CA SER A 87 -5.41 -5.87 -5.19
C SER A 87 -4.92 -5.24 -3.87
N SER A 88 -5.78 -5.19 -2.84
CA SER A 88 -5.42 -4.64 -1.52
C SER A 88 -4.19 -5.31 -0.89
N ARG A 89 -4.08 -6.65 -1.00
CA ARG A 89 -2.95 -7.42 -0.46
C ARG A 89 -1.61 -7.01 -1.09
N PHE A 90 -1.61 -6.68 -2.38
CA PHE A 90 -0.40 -6.25 -3.09
C PHE A 90 0.16 -4.94 -2.52
N PHE A 91 -0.71 -3.94 -2.32
CA PHE A 91 -0.31 -2.66 -1.74
C PHE A 91 0.04 -2.79 -0.24
N PHE A 92 -0.67 -3.66 0.49
CA PHE A 92 -0.33 -3.97 1.89
C PHE A 92 1.06 -4.59 2.02
N GLU A 93 1.44 -5.54 1.16
CA GLU A 93 2.77 -6.15 1.17
C GLU A 93 3.88 -5.12 0.95
N ILE A 94 3.73 -4.24 -0.05
CA ILE A 94 4.72 -3.20 -0.36
C ILE A 94 4.85 -2.25 0.84
N SER A 95 3.73 -1.70 1.31
CA SER A 95 3.74 -0.77 2.44
C SER A 95 4.32 -1.39 3.72
N GLY A 96 3.98 -2.66 4.00
CA GLY A 96 4.50 -3.39 5.14
C GLY A 96 6.02 -3.60 5.07
N LEU A 97 6.55 -3.96 3.89
CA LEU A 97 7.99 -4.12 3.69
C LEU A 97 8.74 -2.79 3.87
N LEU A 98 8.25 -1.69 3.31
CA LEU A 98 8.86 -0.37 3.48
C LEU A 98 8.85 0.10 4.94
N LEU A 99 7.76 -0.15 5.66
CA LEU A 99 7.68 0.20 7.08
C LEU A 99 8.63 -0.64 7.93
N LEU A 100 8.72 -1.95 7.65
CA LEU A 100 9.62 -2.84 8.38
C LEU A 100 11.07 -2.40 8.17
N THR A 101 11.48 -2.06 6.94
CA THR A 101 12.82 -1.53 6.70
C THR A 101 13.06 -0.15 7.26
N SER A 102 12.08 0.76 7.22
CA SER A 102 12.17 2.06 7.90
C SER A 102 12.42 1.89 9.40
N VAL A 103 11.61 1.08 10.09
CA VAL A 103 11.76 0.81 11.53
C VAL A 103 13.10 0.15 11.85
N LEU A 104 13.54 -0.83 11.04
CA LEU A 104 14.87 -1.43 11.23
C LEU A 104 15.98 -0.39 11.08
N CYS A 105 15.90 0.47 10.07
CA CYS A 105 16.89 1.52 9.84
C CYS A 105 16.95 2.52 11.02
N LEU A 106 15.79 2.90 11.56
CA LEU A 106 15.68 3.74 12.75
C LEU A 106 16.28 3.06 13.99
N LEU A 107 15.95 1.79 14.21
CA LEU A 107 16.47 1.01 15.34
C LEU A 107 18.00 0.93 15.27
N PHE A 108 18.56 0.55 14.13
CA PHE A 108 20.02 0.49 13.95
C PHE A 108 20.69 1.86 14.10
N SER A 109 20.02 2.94 13.71
CA SER A 109 20.52 4.29 13.93
C SER A 109 20.54 4.71 15.40
N GLY A 110 19.70 4.14 16.26
CA GLY A 110 19.69 4.43 17.69
C GLY A 110 20.78 3.70 18.49
N TYR A 111 21.44 2.72 17.87
CA TYR A 111 22.51 1.91 18.48
C TYR A 111 23.92 2.35 18.04
N PHE A 112 24.05 3.37 17.18
CA PHE A 112 25.31 3.86 16.60
C PHE A 112 25.43 5.37 16.79
#